data_AF-A0A4R9XS41-F1
#
_entry.id   AF-A0A4R9XS41-F1
#
_cell.length_a   1.000
_cell.length_b   1.000
_cell.length_c   1.000
_cell.angle_alpha   90.00
_cell.angle_beta   90.00
_cell.angle_gamma   90.00
#
_symmetry.space_group_name_H-M   'P 1'
#
loop_
_entity.id
_entity.type
_entity.pdbx_description
1 polymer ?
#
loop_
_entity_poly.entity_id
_entity_poly.type
_entity_poly.pdbx_seq_one_letter_code
_entity_poly.pdbx_strand_id
1 'polypeptide(L)'
;MDQDALGKILNAALDTLYAGDQAIIKVDVAERTLCARLAAILQASFQDYAVHAEYNRHGVDPKEISLPNADGVLTATRVFPDIIVHQPGHDGDNLLVIEVKKSTNVVPDEADLRKLEKIKEQIAYRFAVFLRLPTGQDAARADVRMTWVGSQQRITEYPFPWPDEDKGYRVFPDAMENDDLVAFHGTGRGNLESIIGNRFTFNGPLQSLSFAKESSGALPYACSKRSVASPEGCIIAVRFAPPIPRPYGVVETSVIHVYRLDQQPEVVGYCIVPADYVFH
;
A
#
# COMPACT_ATOMS: atom_id res chain seq x y z
N MET A 1 -13.76 -7.20 15.47
CA MET A 1 -13.99 -6.24 14.36
C MET A 1 -13.02 -6.53 13.23
N ASP A 2 -13.46 -6.47 11.96
CA ASP A 2 -12.61 -6.65 10.78
C ASP A 2 -12.23 -5.31 10.12
N GLN A 3 -11.40 -5.36 9.07
CA GLN A 3 -10.90 -4.18 8.37
C GLN A 3 -12.03 -3.39 7.69
N ASP A 4 -13.03 -4.06 7.13
CA ASP A 4 -14.14 -3.41 6.43
C ASP A 4 -15.04 -2.64 7.40
N ALA A 5 -15.35 -3.23 8.56
CA ALA A 5 -16.09 -2.55 9.63
C ALA A 5 -15.32 -1.33 10.16
N LEU A 6 -14.01 -1.47 10.39
CA LEU A 6 -13.16 -0.34 10.79
C LEU A 6 -13.11 0.75 9.71
N GLY A 7 -13.01 0.36 8.44
CA GLY A 7 -13.04 1.29 7.31
C GLY A 7 -14.32 2.11 7.26
N LYS A 8 -15.48 1.50 7.54
CA LYS A 8 -16.76 2.23 7.64
C LYS A 8 -16.77 3.21 8.81
N ILE A 9 -16.27 2.81 9.98
CA ILE A 9 -16.16 3.68 11.17
C ILE A 9 -15.25 4.88 10.87
N LEU A 10 -14.07 4.63 10.30
CA LEU A 10 -13.09 5.68 9.96
C LEU A 10 -13.68 6.67 8.95
N ASN A 11 -14.35 6.19 7.90
CA ASN A 11 -14.99 7.07 6.93
C ASN A 11 -16.08 7.93 7.56
N ALA A 12 -16.95 7.36 8.40
CA ALA A 12 -18.00 8.12 9.09
C ALA A 12 -17.42 9.19 10.05
N ALA A 13 -16.32 8.86 10.73
CA ALA A 13 -15.63 9.81 11.60
C ALA A 13 -14.99 10.96 10.80
N LEU A 14 -14.38 10.65 9.65
CA LEU A 14 -13.84 11.65 8.73
C LEU A 14 -14.94 12.53 8.12
N ASP A 15 -16.09 11.97 7.77
CA ASP A 15 -17.25 12.74 7.30
C ASP A 15 -17.73 13.73 8.37
N THR A 16 -17.81 13.27 9.62
CA THR A 16 -18.16 14.11 10.77
C THR A 16 -17.14 15.23 10.98
N LEU A 17 -15.84 14.92 10.91
CA LEU A 17 -14.77 15.91 11.05
C LEU A 17 -14.85 16.99 9.95
N TYR A 18 -14.96 16.60 8.68
CA TYR A 18 -15.02 17.55 7.56
C TYR A 18 -16.36 18.29 7.44
N ALA A 19 -17.44 17.79 8.05
CA ALA A 19 -18.70 18.51 8.14
C ALA A 19 -18.71 19.52 9.30
N GLY A 20 -18.19 19.13 10.47
CA GLY A 20 -18.27 19.93 11.70
C GLY A 20 -17.10 20.90 11.93
N ASP A 21 -15.91 20.58 11.42
CA ASP A 21 -14.65 21.28 11.77
C ASP A 21 -14.01 22.00 10.57
N GLN A 22 -14.77 22.34 9.52
CA GLN A 22 -14.23 23.02 8.33
C GLN A 22 -13.46 24.30 8.63
N ALA A 23 -13.90 25.08 9.61
CA ALA A 23 -13.27 26.34 9.96
C ALA A 23 -11.80 26.16 10.38
N ILE A 24 -11.49 25.11 11.17
CA ILE A 24 -10.12 24.82 11.59
C ILE A 24 -9.31 24.12 10.49
N ILE A 25 -9.96 23.29 9.66
CA ILE A 25 -9.30 22.63 8.53
C ILE A 25 -8.83 23.66 7.49
N LYS A 26 -9.64 24.68 7.22
CA LYS A 26 -9.34 25.72 6.21
C LYS A 26 -8.20 26.65 6.58
N VAL A 27 -7.94 26.85 7.88
CA VAL A 27 -6.82 27.67 8.38
C VAL A 27 -5.55 26.87 8.60
N ASP A 28 -5.49 25.63 8.10
CA ASP A 28 -4.31 24.76 8.15
C ASP A 28 -3.73 24.55 9.56
N VAL A 29 -4.62 24.27 10.53
CA VAL A 29 -4.20 24.00 11.92
C VAL A 29 -3.17 22.86 12.02
N ALA A 30 -2.49 22.79 13.16
CA ALA A 30 -1.53 21.73 13.44
C ALA A 30 -2.19 20.34 13.45
N GLU A 31 -1.46 19.32 12.97
CA GLU A 31 -1.90 17.92 12.92
C GLU A 31 -2.45 17.44 14.26
N ARG A 32 -1.75 17.75 15.36
CA ARG A 32 -2.17 17.42 16.73
C ARG A 32 -3.60 17.88 17.06
N THR A 33 -4.02 19.04 16.52
CA THR A 33 -5.39 19.56 16.72
C THR A 33 -6.41 18.70 15.97
N LEU A 34 -6.11 18.34 14.71
CA LEU A 34 -6.97 17.45 13.92
C LEU A 34 -7.04 16.05 14.52
N CYS A 35 -5.90 15.51 14.98
CA CYS A 35 -5.83 14.20 15.64
C CYS A 35 -6.67 14.16 16.91
N ALA A 36 -6.61 15.19 17.76
CA ALA A 36 -7.43 15.28 18.96
C ALA A 36 -8.94 15.32 18.63
N ARG A 37 -9.34 16.09 17.61
CA ARG A 37 -10.75 16.15 17.16
C ARG A 37 -11.21 14.81 16.59
N LEU A 38 -10.40 14.18 15.73
CA LEU A 38 -10.72 12.89 15.13
C LEU A 38 -10.80 11.77 16.19
N ALA A 39 -9.87 11.73 17.15
CA ALA A 39 -9.89 10.76 18.25
C ALA A 39 -11.17 10.89 19.09
N ALA A 40 -11.61 12.11 19.39
CA ALA A 40 -12.85 12.36 20.12
C ALA A 40 -14.10 11.87 19.35
N ILE A 41 -14.14 12.10 18.03
CA ILE A 41 -15.22 11.58 17.17
C ILE A 41 -15.22 10.05 17.14
N LEU A 42 -14.03 9.45 16.97
CA LEU A 42 -13.86 8.00 16.91
C LEU A 42 -14.28 7.31 18.20
N GLN A 43 -14.00 7.89 19.37
CA GLN A 43 -14.35 7.29 20.67
C GLN A 43 -15.83 6.90 20.77
N ALA A 44 -16.74 7.66 20.14
CA ALA A 44 -18.16 7.35 20.14
C ALA A 44 -18.52 6.02 19.43
N SER A 45 -17.64 5.53 18.56
CA SER A 45 -17.82 4.28 17.80
C SER A 45 -17.19 3.06 18.47
N PHE A 46 -16.44 3.25 19.57
CA PHE A 46 -15.73 2.18 20.27
C PHE A 46 -16.17 2.11 21.72
N GLN A 47 -17.04 1.16 22.05
CA GLN A 47 -17.54 0.97 23.42
C GLN A 47 -16.54 0.21 24.31
N ASP A 48 -15.87 -0.80 23.75
CA ASP A 48 -14.94 -1.68 24.49
C ASP A 48 -13.46 -1.27 24.37
N TYR A 49 -13.18 -0.18 23.66
CA TYR A 49 -11.82 0.33 23.44
C TYR A 49 -11.73 1.81 23.80
N ALA A 50 -10.58 2.21 24.30
CA ALA A 50 -10.21 3.61 24.44
C ALA A 50 -9.58 4.11 23.13
N VAL A 51 -9.89 5.35 22.76
CA VAL A 51 -9.27 6.07 21.65
C VAL A 51 -8.46 7.21 22.21
N HIS A 52 -7.13 7.15 22.07
CA HIS A 52 -6.22 8.16 22.61
C HIS A 52 -5.34 8.74 21.51
N ALA A 53 -5.07 10.03 21.60
CA ALA A 53 -4.06 10.69 20.80
C ALA A 53 -2.70 10.69 21.52
N GLU A 54 -1.61 10.51 20.78
CA GLU A 54 -0.22 10.57 21.27
C GLU A 54 0.09 9.67 22.49
N TYR A 55 -0.63 8.55 22.61
CA TYR A 55 -0.49 7.66 23.75
C TYR A 55 0.87 6.94 23.72
N ASN A 56 1.72 7.29 24.68
CA ASN A 56 3.14 6.93 24.70
C ASN A 56 3.46 5.78 25.67
N ARG A 57 2.48 4.94 26.00
CA ARG A 57 2.68 3.76 26.84
C ARG A 57 2.43 2.46 26.09
N HIS A 58 3.20 1.45 26.47
CA HIS A 58 3.12 0.04 26.10
C HIS A 58 2.98 -0.72 27.41
N GLY A 59 1.74 -1.06 27.79
CA GLY A 59 1.40 -1.38 29.17
C GLY A 59 1.74 -0.23 30.13
N VAL A 60 2.75 -0.43 30.98
CA VAL A 60 3.28 0.59 31.92
C VAL A 60 4.57 1.24 31.43
N ASP A 61 5.21 0.67 30.42
CA ASP A 61 6.50 1.12 29.90
C ASP A 61 6.33 2.18 28.80
N PRO A 62 7.36 2.98 28.51
CA PRO A 62 7.34 3.85 27.34
C PRO A 62 7.16 3.04 26.05
N LYS A 63 6.33 3.56 25.13
CA LYS A 63 6.18 2.94 23.80
C LYS A 63 7.44 3.20 22.97
N GLU A 64 8.20 2.14 22.73
CA GLU A 64 9.48 2.18 22.01
C GLU A 64 9.50 1.10 20.93
N ILE A 65 10.06 1.42 19.77
CA ILE A 65 10.29 0.46 18.68
C ILE A 65 11.77 0.42 18.32
N SER A 66 12.24 -0.73 17.86
CA SER A 66 13.58 -0.87 17.31
C SER A 66 13.61 -0.39 15.85
N LEU A 67 14.39 0.65 15.57
CA LEU A 67 14.66 1.16 14.23
C LEU A 67 16.18 1.23 13.98
N PRO A 68 16.66 0.95 12.74
CA PRO A 68 18.05 1.11 12.40
C PRO A 68 18.43 2.60 12.41
N ASN A 69 19.55 2.93 13.04
CA ASN A 69 20.16 4.25 12.95
C ASN A 69 20.88 4.43 11.60
N ALA A 70 21.58 5.56 11.42
CA ALA A 70 22.31 5.86 10.17
C ALA A 70 23.36 4.79 9.80
N ASP A 71 23.89 4.05 10.78
CA ASP A 71 24.87 2.99 10.59
C ASP A 71 24.23 1.59 10.46
N GLY A 72 22.89 1.52 10.39
CA GLY A 72 22.14 0.27 10.29
C GLY A 72 21.98 -0.49 11.62
N VAL A 73 22.42 0.07 12.74
CA VAL A 73 22.32 -0.54 14.07
C VAL A 73 20.93 -0.29 14.65
N LEU A 74 20.24 -1.35 15.09
CA LEU A 74 18.93 -1.23 15.72
C LEU A 74 19.05 -0.48 17.05
N THR A 75 18.26 0.58 17.20
CA THR A 75 18.18 1.42 18.39
C THR A 75 16.73 1.57 18.83
N ALA A 76 16.49 1.57 20.14
CA ALA A 76 15.18 1.81 20.72
C ALA A 76 14.79 3.29 20.52
N THR A 77 13.69 3.52 19.83
CA THR A 77 13.18 4.85 19.52
C THR A 77 11.80 5.02 20.13
N ARG A 78 11.62 6.07 20.94
CA ARG A 78 10.31 6.43 21.48
C ARG A 78 9.35 6.84 20.38
N VAL A 79 8.15 6.30 20.43
CA VAL A 79 7.09 6.58 19.46
C VAL A 79 5.84 7.12 20.14
N PHE A 80 5.20 8.02 19.43
CA PHE A 80 3.97 8.69 19.83
C PHE A 80 3.04 8.58 18.62
N PRO A 81 2.31 7.46 18.46
CA PRO A 81 1.37 7.32 17.36
C PRO A 81 0.28 8.39 17.50
N ASP A 82 -0.15 8.95 16.37
CA ASP A 82 -1.07 10.09 16.39
C ASP A 82 -2.41 9.75 17.04
N ILE A 83 -2.99 8.60 16.68
CA ILE A 83 -4.21 8.06 17.30
C ILE A 83 -4.07 6.55 17.46
N ILE A 84 -4.52 6.02 18.60
CA ILE A 84 -4.63 4.58 18.84
C ILE A 84 -6.03 4.21 19.31
N VAL A 85 -6.43 2.98 19.00
CA VAL A 85 -7.60 2.29 19.55
C VAL A 85 -7.10 1.03 20.25
N HIS A 86 -7.25 0.98 21.58
CA HIS A 86 -6.62 -0.05 22.42
C HIS A 86 -7.35 -0.24 23.75
N GLN A 87 -6.94 -1.27 24.50
CA GLN A 87 -7.30 -1.45 25.90
C GLN A 87 -6.17 -0.92 26.81
N PRO A 88 -6.37 0.16 27.59
CA PRO A 88 -5.32 0.72 28.42
C PRO A 88 -4.79 -0.25 29.48
N GLY A 89 -3.48 -0.21 29.72
CA GLY A 89 -2.82 -0.95 30.81
C GLY A 89 -2.22 -2.30 30.42
N HIS A 90 -2.47 -2.79 29.19
CA HIS A 90 -1.80 -3.97 28.64
C HIS A 90 -1.79 -3.95 27.11
N ASP A 91 -0.99 -4.82 26.48
CA ASP A 91 -0.89 -4.90 25.02
C ASP A 91 -1.58 -6.16 24.44
N GLY A 92 -2.34 -6.88 25.26
CA GLY A 92 -3.08 -8.07 24.83
C GLY A 92 -4.18 -7.82 23.80
N ASP A 93 -4.63 -6.57 23.61
CA ASP A 93 -5.66 -6.24 22.62
C ASP A 93 -5.51 -4.81 22.06
N ASN A 94 -4.43 -4.59 21.31
CA ASN A 94 -4.19 -3.36 20.55
C ASN A 94 -4.89 -3.45 19.18
N LEU A 95 -5.99 -2.71 18.99
CA LEU A 95 -6.84 -2.86 17.80
C LEU A 95 -6.31 -2.11 16.57
N LEU A 96 -6.13 -0.79 16.68
CA LEU A 96 -5.80 0.08 15.54
C LEU A 96 -4.80 1.16 15.95
N VAL A 97 -3.80 1.38 15.10
CA VAL A 97 -2.92 2.55 15.16
C VAL A 97 -3.10 3.39 13.90
N ILE A 98 -3.12 4.71 14.04
CA ILE A 98 -3.31 5.66 12.95
C ILE A 98 -2.20 6.70 13.00
N GLU A 99 -1.51 6.90 11.88
CA GLU A 99 -0.62 8.05 11.66
C GLU A 99 -1.32 9.03 10.70
N VAL A 100 -1.26 10.32 10.98
CA VAL A 100 -1.96 11.39 10.26
C VAL A 100 -0.93 12.37 9.71
N LYS A 101 -1.03 12.68 8.42
CA LYS A 101 -0.28 13.77 7.79
C LYS A 101 -1.20 14.72 7.04
N LYS A 102 -0.87 16.01 7.05
CA LYS A 102 -1.51 16.99 6.17
C LYS A 102 -1.03 16.84 4.73
N SER A 103 -1.90 17.14 3.76
CA SER A 103 -1.53 17.18 2.33
C SER A 103 -0.48 18.25 2.02
N THR A 104 -0.41 19.31 2.84
CA THR A 104 0.57 20.39 2.73
C THR A 104 2.00 19.98 3.10
N ASN A 105 2.18 18.81 3.72
CA ASN A 105 3.51 18.25 3.96
C ASN A 105 4.10 17.65 2.68
N VAL A 106 5.18 18.28 2.20
CA VAL A 106 5.95 17.91 1.00
C VAL A 106 6.97 16.78 1.24
N VAL A 107 7.11 16.31 2.47
CA VAL A 107 8.04 15.23 2.82
C VAL A 107 7.48 13.88 2.36
N PRO A 108 8.30 12.98 1.77
CA PRO A 108 7.88 11.65 1.37
C PRO A 108 7.37 10.77 2.54
N ASP A 109 6.31 10.00 2.29
CA ASP A 109 5.63 9.18 3.29
C ASP A 109 6.38 7.88 3.68
N GLU A 110 7.45 7.53 2.95
CA GLU A 110 8.12 6.22 3.10
C GLU A 110 8.66 5.96 4.50
N ALA A 111 9.23 6.98 5.15
CA ALA A 111 9.77 6.86 6.49
C ALA A 111 8.64 6.66 7.53
N ASP A 112 7.55 7.42 7.41
CA ASP A 112 6.39 7.33 8.29
C ASP A 112 5.67 5.98 8.12
N LEU A 113 5.50 5.50 6.88
CA LEU A 113 4.90 4.19 6.58
C LEU A 113 5.75 3.04 7.16
N ARG A 114 7.08 3.08 7.01
CA ARG A 114 7.98 2.09 7.61
C ARG A 114 7.92 2.11 9.15
N LYS A 115 7.90 3.31 9.74
CA LYS A 115 7.75 3.48 11.19
C LYS A 115 6.42 2.88 11.66
N LEU A 116 5.32 3.18 10.97
CA LEU A 116 3.98 2.67 11.27
C LEU A 116 3.90 1.15 11.14
N GLU A 117 4.54 0.57 10.12
CA GLU A 117 4.66 -0.89 9.96
C GLU A 117 5.41 -1.52 11.15
N LYS A 118 6.50 -0.91 11.61
CA LYS A 118 7.21 -1.38 12.81
C LYS A 118 6.42 -1.21 14.10
N ILE A 119 5.61 -0.16 14.24
CA ILE A 119 4.68 -0.03 15.37
C ILE A 119 3.67 -1.17 15.34
N LYS A 120 3.07 -1.44 14.19
CA LYS A 120 2.11 -2.52 14.01
C LYS A 120 2.70 -3.87 14.45
N GLU A 121 3.88 -4.20 13.94
CA GLU A 121 4.57 -5.46 14.22
C GLU A 121 5.02 -5.58 15.68
N GLN A 122 5.77 -4.60 16.19
CA GLN A 122 6.45 -4.71 17.49
C GLN A 122 5.55 -4.41 18.68
N ILE A 123 4.51 -3.60 18.50
CA ILE A 123 3.53 -3.23 19.54
C ILE A 123 2.22 -4.03 19.37
N ALA A 124 2.19 -4.99 18.44
CA ALA A 124 1.09 -5.92 18.20
C ALA A 124 -0.26 -5.26 17.91
N TYR A 125 -0.28 -4.16 17.15
CA TYR A 125 -1.55 -3.60 16.67
C TYR A 125 -2.13 -4.45 15.54
N ARG A 126 -3.39 -4.87 15.69
CA ARG A 126 -4.07 -5.69 14.69
C ARG A 126 -4.20 -4.98 13.34
N PHE A 127 -4.49 -3.69 13.33
CA PHE A 127 -4.60 -2.87 12.14
C PHE A 127 -3.77 -1.59 12.25
N ALA A 128 -3.30 -1.08 11.10
CA ALA A 128 -2.57 0.16 11.03
C ALA A 128 -3.04 0.96 9.81
N VAL A 129 -3.23 2.27 9.97
CA VAL A 129 -3.73 3.15 8.91
C VAL A 129 -2.88 4.41 8.84
N PHE A 130 -2.52 4.80 7.62
CA PHE A 130 -1.94 6.09 7.32
C PHE A 130 -3.02 6.98 6.68
N LEU A 131 -3.32 8.12 7.29
CA LEU A 131 -4.29 9.09 6.80
C LEU A 131 -3.58 10.34 6.27
N ARG A 132 -3.86 10.69 5.01
CA ARG A 132 -3.45 11.97 4.44
C ARG A 132 -4.65 12.89 4.32
N LEU A 133 -4.65 13.95 5.12
CA LEU A 133 -5.76 14.88 5.27
C LEU A 133 -5.52 16.16 4.46
N PRO A 134 -6.38 16.50 3.48
CA PRO A 134 -6.34 17.82 2.85
C PRO A 134 -6.69 18.92 3.85
N THR A 135 -5.87 19.96 3.88
CA THR A 135 -6.05 21.18 4.69
C THR A 135 -5.82 22.43 3.84
N GLY A 136 -6.31 23.58 4.31
CA GLY A 136 -6.31 24.83 3.55
C GLY A 136 -7.66 25.13 2.87
N GLN A 137 -7.70 26.20 2.09
CA GLN A 137 -8.96 26.74 1.53
C GLN A 137 -9.71 25.73 0.65
N ASP A 138 -8.98 24.95 -0.13
CA ASP A 138 -9.51 23.95 -1.07
C ASP A 138 -9.67 22.57 -0.43
N ALA A 139 -9.56 22.45 0.90
CA ALA A 139 -9.66 21.18 1.59
C ALA A 139 -11.04 20.54 1.42
N ALA A 140 -11.09 19.35 0.81
CA ALA A 140 -12.32 18.60 0.63
C ALA A 140 -12.20 17.18 1.18
N ARG A 141 -13.30 16.68 1.76
CA ARG A 141 -13.40 15.30 2.28
C ARG A 141 -13.09 14.24 1.22
N ALA A 142 -13.41 14.52 -0.05
CA ALA A 142 -13.18 13.61 -1.16
C ALA A 142 -11.68 13.36 -1.45
N ASP A 143 -10.81 14.29 -1.04
CA ASP A 143 -9.36 14.20 -1.29
C ASP A 143 -8.60 13.54 -0.13
N VAL A 144 -9.30 13.13 0.94
CA VAL A 144 -8.72 12.34 2.03
C VAL A 144 -8.25 11.00 1.48
N ARG A 145 -6.99 10.66 1.73
CA ARG A 145 -6.44 9.33 1.40
C ARG A 145 -6.27 8.51 2.67
N MET A 146 -6.72 7.26 2.61
CA MET A 146 -6.60 6.29 3.68
C MET A 146 -5.87 5.05 3.15
N THR A 147 -4.70 4.77 3.71
CA THR A 147 -3.85 3.64 3.32
C THR A 147 -3.71 2.69 4.48
N TRP A 148 -4.09 1.42 4.31
CA TRP A 148 -3.89 0.39 5.31
C TRP A 148 -2.45 -0.13 5.26
N VAL A 149 -1.77 -0.16 6.40
CA VAL A 149 -0.38 -0.61 6.53
C VAL A 149 -0.33 -2.05 7.05
N GLY A 150 0.52 -2.86 6.43
CA GLY A 150 0.63 -4.28 6.76
C GLY A 150 -0.60 -5.11 6.44
N SER A 151 -1.65 -4.53 5.80
CA SER A 151 -2.42 -5.30 4.86
C SER A 151 -1.47 -5.55 3.71
N GLN A 152 -0.81 -6.70 3.68
CA GLN A 152 -0.46 -7.26 2.38
C GLN A 152 -1.76 -7.19 1.59
N GLN A 153 -1.81 -6.31 0.59
CA GLN A 153 -2.77 -6.45 -0.49
C GLN A 153 -2.67 -7.93 -0.84
N ARG A 154 -3.74 -8.70 -0.59
CA ARG A 154 -3.63 -10.17 -0.63
C ARG A 154 -3.16 -10.52 -2.02
N ILE A 155 -1.86 -10.80 -2.16
CA ILE A 155 -1.27 -11.09 -3.46
C ILE A 155 -1.93 -12.40 -3.87
N THR A 156 -2.86 -12.26 -4.81
CA THR A 156 -3.72 -13.38 -5.19
C THR A 156 -2.99 -14.15 -6.27
N GLU A 157 -2.77 -15.44 -6.03
CA GLU A 157 -2.42 -16.37 -7.08
C GLU A 157 -3.68 -16.67 -7.89
N TYR A 158 -3.65 -16.34 -9.18
CA TYR A 158 -4.73 -16.63 -10.11
C TYR A 158 -4.42 -17.95 -10.83
N PRO A 159 -5.42 -18.85 -10.96
CA PRO A 159 -5.25 -20.07 -11.73
C PRO A 159 -5.00 -19.71 -13.19
N PHE A 160 -4.11 -20.45 -13.86
CA PHE A 160 -3.84 -20.25 -15.27
C PHE A 160 -5.05 -20.66 -16.12
N PRO A 161 -5.65 -19.76 -16.92
CA PRO A 161 -6.91 -20.04 -17.61
C PRO A 161 -6.73 -20.79 -18.94
N TRP A 162 -5.50 -21.17 -19.30
CA TRP A 162 -5.15 -21.79 -20.57
C TRP A 162 -5.66 -20.96 -21.77
N PRO A 163 -5.12 -19.74 -21.94
CA PRO A 163 -5.62 -18.81 -22.94
C PRO A 163 -5.07 -19.16 -24.33
N ASP A 164 -5.80 -18.80 -25.37
CA ASP A 164 -5.53 -19.08 -26.78
C ASP A 164 -6.00 -17.90 -27.64
N GLU A 165 -5.86 -18.02 -28.96
CA GLU A 165 -6.31 -17.01 -29.93
C GLU A 165 -7.80 -16.68 -29.76
N ASP A 166 -8.66 -17.70 -29.57
CA ASP A 166 -10.11 -17.53 -29.39
C ASP A 166 -10.46 -16.79 -28.08
N LYS A 167 -9.62 -16.92 -27.04
CA LYS A 167 -9.76 -16.23 -25.74
C LYS A 167 -8.98 -14.91 -25.67
N GLY A 168 -8.34 -14.48 -26.75
CA GLY A 168 -7.58 -13.23 -26.81
C GLY A 168 -6.33 -13.20 -25.91
N TYR A 169 -5.80 -14.38 -25.55
CA TYR A 169 -4.60 -14.51 -24.71
C TYR A 169 -4.66 -13.88 -23.30
N ARG A 170 -5.84 -13.52 -22.80
CA ARG A 170 -5.99 -12.87 -21.47
C ARG A 170 -5.91 -13.89 -20.33
N VAL A 171 -5.18 -13.53 -19.28
CA VAL A 171 -4.82 -14.41 -18.16
C VAL A 171 -5.57 -14.04 -16.88
N PHE A 172 -5.91 -12.76 -16.68
CA PHE A 172 -6.53 -12.27 -15.45
C PHE A 172 -8.02 -11.94 -15.66
N PRO A 173 -8.80 -11.78 -14.57
CA PRO A 173 -10.21 -11.40 -14.68
C PRO A 173 -10.40 -10.04 -15.37
N ASP A 174 -11.53 -9.89 -16.08
CA ASP A 174 -11.89 -8.65 -16.79
C ASP A 174 -11.78 -7.39 -15.92
N ALA A 175 -12.12 -7.49 -14.63
CA ALA A 175 -12.04 -6.37 -13.70
C ALA A 175 -10.61 -5.84 -13.51
N MET A 176 -9.58 -6.68 -13.67
CA MET A 176 -8.18 -6.27 -13.61
C MET A 176 -7.66 -5.85 -14.97
N GLU A 177 -7.99 -6.60 -16.00
CA GLU A 177 -7.56 -6.33 -17.38
C GLU A 177 -8.13 -5.02 -17.94
N ASN A 178 -9.27 -4.56 -17.41
CA ASN A 178 -9.92 -3.31 -17.82
C ASN A 178 -9.68 -2.15 -16.82
N ASP A 179 -8.80 -2.32 -15.83
CA ASP A 179 -8.48 -1.28 -14.84
C ASP A 179 -7.28 -0.46 -15.32
N ASP A 180 -7.49 0.83 -15.57
CA ASP A 180 -6.46 1.75 -16.08
C ASP A 180 -5.21 1.85 -15.18
N LEU A 181 -5.34 1.54 -13.89
CA LEU A 181 -4.23 1.57 -12.93
C LEU A 181 -3.52 0.23 -12.80
N VAL A 182 -4.00 -0.84 -13.44
CA VAL A 182 -3.40 -2.18 -13.40
C VAL A 182 -2.58 -2.42 -14.66
N ALA A 183 -1.45 -3.09 -14.49
CA ALA A 183 -0.59 -3.53 -15.59
C ALA A 183 0.06 -4.88 -15.24
N PHE A 184 0.73 -5.49 -16.21
CA PHE A 184 1.20 -6.86 -16.15
C PHE A 184 2.67 -6.97 -16.56
N HIS A 185 3.45 -7.72 -15.80
CA HIS A 185 4.86 -7.96 -16.06
C HIS A 185 5.15 -9.45 -16.24
N GLY A 186 5.69 -9.82 -17.40
CA GLY A 186 6.10 -11.20 -17.69
C GLY A 186 7.54 -11.47 -17.25
N THR A 187 7.75 -12.51 -16.46
CA THR A 187 9.05 -12.93 -15.95
C THR A 187 9.15 -14.45 -15.80
N GLY A 188 10.31 -14.98 -15.41
CA GLY A 188 10.47 -16.39 -15.05
C GLY A 188 10.00 -16.65 -13.61
N ARG A 189 9.46 -17.84 -13.31
CA ARG A 189 8.98 -18.18 -11.96
C ARG A 189 10.04 -18.00 -10.86
N GLY A 190 11.31 -18.26 -11.17
CA GLY A 190 12.41 -18.06 -10.22
C GLY A 190 12.54 -16.63 -9.67
N ASN A 191 12.00 -15.61 -10.36
CA ASN A 191 12.07 -14.22 -9.90
C ASN A 191 10.89 -13.82 -8.97
N LEU A 192 9.83 -14.63 -8.89
CA LEU A 192 8.57 -14.25 -8.24
C LEU A 192 8.76 -13.90 -6.76
N GLU A 193 9.41 -14.78 -5.99
CA GLU A 193 9.59 -14.59 -4.55
C GLU A 193 10.46 -13.37 -4.24
N SER A 194 11.50 -13.15 -5.06
CA SER A 194 12.35 -11.96 -4.94
C SER A 194 11.57 -10.69 -5.25
N ILE A 195 10.72 -10.68 -6.28
CA ILE A 195 9.91 -9.49 -6.63
C ILE A 195 8.86 -9.20 -5.55
N ILE A 196 8.21 -10.23 -5.00
CA ILE A 196 7.23 -10.06 -3.92
C ILE A 196 7.92 -9.56 -2.64
N GLY A 197 9.07 -10.13 -2.28
CA GLY A 197 9.76 -9.79 -1.02
C GLY A 197 10.59 -8.51 -1.08
N ASN A 198 11.26 -8.26 -2.21
CA ASN A 198 12.26 -7.21 -2.36
C ASN A 198 11.86 -6.11 -3.36
N ARG A 199 10.64 -6.17 -3.90
CA ARG A 199 10.12 -5.30 -4.97
C ARG A 199 10.93 -5.43 -6.27
N PHE A 200 10.64 -4.56 -7.23
CA PHE A 200 11.33 -4.59 -8.52
C PHE A 200 12.71 -3.93 -8.42
N THR A 201 13.68 -4.48 -9.15
CA THR A 201 15.04 -3.94 -9.26
C THR A 201 15.49 -3.90 -10.71
N PHE A 202 16.41 -2.98 -11.03
CA PHE A 202 17.12 -3.00 -12.30
C PHE A 202 18.29 -3.96 -12.23
N ASN A 203 18.52 -4.73 -13.29
CA ASN A 203 19.66 -5.64 -13.40
C ASN A 203 20.73 -5.08 -14.36
N GLY A 204 21.73 -4.36 -13.88
CA GLY A 204 22.83 -3.84 -14.72
C GLY A 204 22.66 -2.38 -15.17
N PRO A 205 23.48 -1.90 -16.13
CA PRO A 205 23.89 -0.49 -16.19
C PRO A 205 22.85 0.49 -16.79
N LEU A 206 21.94 0.04 -17.65
CA LEU A 206 20.83 0.84 -18.19
C LEU A 206 19.65 -0.10 -18.42
N GLN A 207 18.70 -0.14 -17.49
CA GLN A 207 17.50 -0.99 -17.65
C GLN A 207 16.23 -0.22 -17.37
N SER A 208 15.24 -0.44 -18.22
CA SER A 208 13.84 -0.11 -17.99
C SER A 208 13.09 -1.37 -17.61
N LEU A 209 12.12 -1.26 -16.70
CA LEU A 209 11.09 -2.28 -16.53
C LEU A 209 9.95 -2.00 -17.50
N SER A 210 9.33 -3.06 -18.00
CA SER A 210 8.21 -2.96 -18.93
C SER A 210 7.00 -3.66 -18.33
N PHE A 211 5.85 -2.98 -18.37
CA PHE A 211 4.57 -3.46 -17.89
C PHE A 211 3.54 -3.31 -19.01
N ALA A 212 2.97 -4.41 -19.49
CA ALA A 212 1.91 -4.40 -20.48
C ALA A 212 0.58 -3.98 -19.83
N LYS A 213 -0.26 -3.20 -20.52
CA LYS A 213 -1.58 -2.83 -20.00
C LYS A 213 -2.55 -4.01 -19.97
N GLU A 214 -2.35 -4.99 -20.84
CA GLU A 214 -3.11 -6.24 -20.87
C GLU A 214 -2.17 -7.41 -20.62
N SER A 215 -2.67 -8.46 -19.98
CA SER A 215 -1.83 -9.62 -19.65
C SER A 215 -1.41 -10.42 -20.89
N SER A 216 -2.17 -10.33 -21.98
CA SER A 216 -1.85 -10.87 -23.30
C SER A 216 -0.48 -10.37 -23.79
N GLY A 217 -0.15 -9.10 -23.52
CA GLY A 217 1.14 -8.50 -23.83
C GLY A 217 2.28 -8.97 -22.93
N ALA A 218 1.99 -9.44 -21.71
CA ALA A 218 2.98 -9.95 -20.76
C ALA A 218 3.24 -11.46 -20.91
N LEU A 219 2.26 -12.22 -21.41
CA LEU A 219 2.32 -13.67 -21.59
C LEU A 219 3.49 -14.16 -22.46
N PRO A 220 3.80 -13.58 -23.65
CA PRO A 220 4.95 -14.02 -24.44
C PRO A 220 6.27 -13.80 -23.70
N TYR A 221 6.39 -12.72 -22.91
CA TYR A 221 7.57 -12.47 -22.10
C TYR A 221 7.72 -13.51 -20.99
N ALA A 222 6.64 -13.85 -20.28
CA ALA A 222 6.65 -14.91 -19.27
C ALA A 222 7.11 -16.26 -19.86
N CYS A 223 6.69 -16.58 -21.08
CA CYS A 223 7.15 -17.78 -21.81
C CYS A 223 8.64 -17.68 -22.17
N SER A 224 9.09 -16.54 -22.70
CA SER A 224 10.48 -16.33 -23.14
C SER A 224 11.51 -16.36 -22.00
N LYS A 225 11.08 -16.13 -20.76
CA LYS A 225 11.95 -16.09 -19.56
C LYS A 225 12.11 -17.44 -18.87
N ARG A 226 11.45 -18.48 -19.37
CA ARG A 226 11.66 -19.85 -18.92
C ARG A 226 13.09 -20.31 -19.20
N SER A 227 13.58 -21.22 -18.39
CA SER A 227 14.90 -21.85 -18.56
C SER A 227 14.85 -23.29 -18.05
N VAL A 228 15.90 -24.07 -18.32
CA VAL A 228 16.01 -25.44 -17.78
C VAL A 228 15.94 -25.45 -16.25
N ALA A 229 16.47 -24.42 -15.59
CA ALA A 229 16.45 -24.29 -14.12
C ALA A 229 15.13 -23.70 -13.56
N SER A 230 14.32 -23.05 -14.40
CA SER A 230 13.02 -22.47 -14.05
C SER A 230 12.08 -22.63 -15.25
N PRO A 231 11.51 -23.83 -15.45
CA PRO A 231 10.76 -24.17 -16.65
C PRO A 231 9.40 -23.47 -16.73
N GLU A 232 8.91 -22.91 -15.62
CA GLU A 232 7.66 -22.15 -15.56
C GLU A 232 7.90 -20.65 -15.74
N GLY A 233 6.93 -20.00 -16.39
CA GLY A 233 6.85 -18.55 -16.47
C GLY A 233 5.99 -17.98 -15.33
N CYS A 234 5.96 -16.66 -15.22
CA CYS A 234 5.08 -15.96 -14.30
C CYS A 234 4.64 -14.63 -14.91
N ILE A 235 3.35 -14.31 -14.79
CA ILE A 235 2.84 -12.97 -15.04
C ILE A 235 2.48 -12.36 -13.69
N ILE A 236 3.07 -11.20 -13.40
CA ILE A 236 2.82 -10.45 -12.17
C ILE A 236 1.89 -9.29 -12.52
N ALA A 237 0.73 -9.24 -11.87
CA ALA A 237 -0.17 -8.10 -11.95
C ALA A 237 0.22 -7.05 -10.90
N VAL A 238 0.33 -5.81 -11.34
CA VAL A 238 0.75 -4.68 -10.51
C VAL A 238 -0.21 -3.51 -10.62
N ARG A 239 -0.30 -2.69 -9.58
CA ARG A 239 -1.11 -1.47 -9.55
C ARG A 239 -0.24 -0.24 -9.38
N PHE A 240 -0.43 0.75 -10.25
CA PHE A 240 0.24 2.04 -10.17
C PHE A 240 -0.55 3.02 -9.30
N ALA A 241 0.16 3.81 -8.49
CA ALA A 241 -0.40 4.99 -7.88
C ALA A 241 -0.59 6.08 -8.96
N PRO A 242 -1.71 6.83 -8.95
CA PRO A 242 -1.88 7.96 -9.85
C PRO A 242 -0.97 9.15 -9.42
N PRO A 243 -0.37 9.88 -10.39
CA PRO A 243 -0.46 9.68 -11.83
C PRO A 243 0.48 8.57 -12.34
N ILE A 244 -0.01 7.73 -13.27
CA ILE A 244 0.83 6.73 -13.94
C ILE A 244 1.99 7.45 -14.65
N PRO A 245 3.25 7.03 -14.45
CA PRO A 245 4.40 7.61 -15.13
C PRO A 245 4.19 7.59 -16.64
N ARG A 246 4.01 8.76 -17.26
CA ARG A 246 3.98 8.89 -18.72
C ARG A 246 5.41 9.04 -19.22
N PRO A 247 5.89 8.19 -20.15
CA PRO A 247 7.17 8.43 -20.79
C PRO A 247 7.15 9.78 -21.51
N TYR A 248 8.27 10.51 -21.47
CA TYR A 248 8.46 11.71 -22.27
C TYR A 248 8.52 11.29 -23.76
N GLY A 249 7.54 11.70 -24.56
CA GLY A 249 7.53 11.48 -26.01
C GLY A 249 6.54 10.41 -26.49
N VAL A 250 6.28 10.44 -27.80
CA VAL A 250 5.26 9.66 -28.51
C VAL A 250 5.66 8.19 -28.60
N VAL A 251 5.14 7.29 -27.75
CA VAL A 251 5.40 5.83 -27.86
C VAL A 251 4.24 4.99 -27.29
N GLU A 252 3.93 3.90 -28.01
CA GLU A 252 3.08 2.72 -27.73
C GLU A 252 2.02 2.83 -26.62
N THR A 253 0.75 2.75 -27.02
CA THR A 253 -0.42 2.86 -26.14
C THR A 253 -0.59 1.67 -25.17
N SER A 254 0.13 0.57 -25.37
CA SER A 254 -0.08 -0.73 -24.72
C SER A 254 0.98 -1.14 -23.69
N VAL A 255 2.12 -0.45 -23.59
CA VAL A 255 3.22 -0.79 -22.65
C VAL A 255 3.68 0.43 -21.87
N ILE A 256 3.90 0.26 -20.57
CA ILE A 256 4.45 1.25 -19.65
C ILE A 256 5.92 0.93 -19.39
N HIS A 257 6.82 1.84 -19.77
CA HIS A 257 8.25 1.73 -19.49
C HIS A 257 8.64 2.58 -18.27
N VAL A 258 9.22 1.91 -17.27
CA VAL A 258 9.66 2.53 -16.02
C VAL A 258 11.19 2.56 -16.00
N TYR A 259 11.75 3.78 -16.01
CA TYR A 259 13.19 4.04 -16.01
C TYR A 259 13.73 4.49 -14.64
N ARG A 260 12.84 4.76 -13.69
CA ARG A 260 13.15 5.15 -12.30
C ARG A 260 12.20 4.43 -11.36
N LEU A 261 12.70 3.98 -10.21
CA LEU A 261 11.95 3.20 -9.21
C LEU A 261 11.58 4.04 -7.98
N ASP A 262 11.49 5.36 -8.16
CA ASP A 262 11.06 6.33 -7.16
C ASP A 262 9.58 6.14 -6.78
N GLN A 263 8.74 5.70 -7.72
CA GLN A 263 7.38 5.24 -7.45
C GLN A 263 7.17 3.86 -8.07
N GLN A 264 7.31 2.82 -7.25
CA GLN A 264 7.11 1.43 -7.70
C GLN A 264 5.63 1.05 -7.67
N PRO A 265 5.16 0.29 -8.66
CA PRO A 265 3.81 -0.25 -8.59
C PRO A 265 3.73 -1.35 -7.52
N GLU A 266 2.56 -1.50 -6.91
CA GLU A 266 2.29 -2.53 -5.91
C GLU A 266 1.94 -3.84 -6.59
N VAL A 267 2.48 -4.97 -6.12
CA VAL A 267 2.08 -6.29 -6.62
C VAL A 267 0.70 -6.63 -6.05
N VAL A 268 -0.29 -6.80 -6.93
CA VAL A 268 -1.68 -7.13 -6.55
C VAL A 268 -2.02 -8.61 -6.75
N GLY A 269 -1.24 -9.32 -7.56
CA GLY A 269 -1.43 -10.74 -7.83
C GLY A 269 -0.43 -11.29 -8.83
N TYR A 270 -0.49 -12.59 -9.07
CA TYR A 270 0.32 -13.25 -10.08
C TYR A 270 -0.39 -14.48 -10.64
N CYS A 271 0.08 -14.96 -11.78
CA CYS A 271 -0.34 -16.21 -12.38
C CYS A 271 0.91 -16.98 -12.85
N ILE A 272 1.00 -18.24 -12.46
CA ILE A 272 2.06 -19.14 -12.91
C ILE A 272 1.72 -19.59 -14.32
N VAL A 273 2.66 -19.45 -15.26
CA VAL A 273 2.50 -19.93 -16.63
C VAL A 273 3.14 -21.32 -16.73
N PRO A 274 2.34 -22.39 -16.91
CA PRO A 274 2.82 -23.76 -16.91
C PRO A 274 3.92 -24.01 -17.95
N ALA A 275 4.85 -24.92 -17.63
CA ALA A 275 5.97 -25.25 -18.52
C ALA A 275 5.54 -25.82 -19.88
N ASP A 276 4.40 -26.52 -19.91
CA ASP A 276 3.80 -27.17 -21.07
C ASP A 276 2.89 -26.24 -21.89
N TYR A 277 2.61 -25.03 -21.41
CA TYR A 277 1.89 -24.04 -22.20
C TYR A 277 2.80 -23.44 -23.29
N VAL A 278 2.35 -23.50 -24.55
CA VAL A 278 3.03 -22.90 -25.70
C VAL A 278 2.23 -21.70 -26.17
N PHE A 279 2.87 -20.54 -26.20
CA PHE A 279 2.29 -19.34 -26.81
C PHE A 279 2.47 -19.43 -28.33
N HIS A 280 1.37 -19.29 -29.07
CA HIS A 280 1.31 -19.45 -30.53
C HIS A 280 1.14 -18.11 -31.24
#